data_AF-A0A941TGP1-F1
#
_entry.id   AF-A0A941TGP1-F1
#
_cell.length_a   1.000
_cell.length_b   1.000
_cell.length_c   1.000
_cell.angle_alpha   90.00
_cell.angle_beta   90.00
_cell.angle_gamma   90.00
#
_symmetry.space_group_name_H-M   'P 1'
#
loop_
_entity.id
_entity.type
_entity.pdbx_description
1 polymer ?
#
loop_
_entity_poly.entity_id
_entity_poly.type
_entity_poly.pdbx_seq_one_letter_code
_entity_poly.pdbx_strand_id
1 'polypeptide(L)'
;MAENTVRRRRYDRGENRRKHVGSTDRPEIVRSGREVVGKCPANFPADRRQALLDKAIPHITRPPYSEAFPKRLYVVDRDGTIYTAQTTNPGDSYHGYPYHGPMGKRLVAALRALARQDECETAFDAWLDSHITRGGPPDL
;
A
#
# COMPACT_ATOMS: atom_id res chain seq x y z
N MET A 1 27.42 18.10 10.92
CA MET A 1 26.16 17.37 11.18
C MET A 1 25.79 16.70 9.86
N ALA A 2 25.86 15.37 9.77
CA ALA A 2 25.49 14.69 8.54
C ALA A 2 23.96 14.78 8.39
N GLU A 3 23.50 15.54 7.40
CA GLU A 3 22.13 15.46 6.91
C GLU A 3 21.87 14.01 6.53
N ASN A 4 21.13 13.31 7.38
CA ASN A 4 20.60 12.00 7.06
C ASN A 4 19.55 12.22 5.97
N THR A 5 20.01 12.35 4.73
CA THR A 5 19.18 12.46 3.54
C THR A 5 18.50 11.10 3.40
N VAL A 6 17.36 10.95 4.07
CA VAL A 6 16.47 9.81 3.86
C VAL A 6 16.19 9.80 2.37
N ARG A 7 16.75 8.82 1.66
CA ARG A 7 16.53 8.71 0.22
C ARG A 7 15.04 8.64 0.00
N ARG A 8 14.51 9.61 -0.72
CA ARG A 8 13.10 9.65 -1.07
C ARG A 8 12.78 8.41 -1.90
N ARG A 9 11.85 7.60 -1.41
CA ARG A 9 11.36 6.40 -2.11
C ARG A 9 10.76 6.84 -3.45
N ARG A 10 11.07 6.15 -4.54
CA ARG A 10 10.49 6.48 -5.86
C ARG A 10 9.36 5.53 -6.22
N TYR A 11 8.26 6.08 -6.70
CA TYR A 11 7.18 5.25 -7.23
C TYR A 11 7.60 4.62 -8.55
N ASP A 12 7.48 3.30 -8.64
CA ASP A 12 7.67 2.52 -9.85
C ASP A 12 6.31 2.15 -10.45
N ARG A 13 6.05 2.63 -11.67
CA ARG A 13 4.82 2.32 -12.40
C ARG A 13 4.73 0.85 -12.81
N GLY A 14 5.86 0.16 -12.86
CA GLY A 14 5.97 -1.20 -13.36
C GLY A 14 5.55 -1.25 -14.82
N GLU A 15 6.34 -0.66 -15.73
CA GLU A 15 6.08 -0.66 -17.19
C GLU A 15 5.74 -2.06 -17.75
N ASN A 16 6.25 -3.12 -17.10
CA ASN A 16 6.01 -4.52 -17.43
C ASN A 16 5.00 -5.24 -16.51
N ARG A 17 4.36 -4.55 -15.56
CA ARG A 17 3.42 -5.10 -14.55
C ARG A 17 1.99 -4.61 -14.79
N ARG A 18 1.51 -4.79 -16.02
CA ARG A 18 0.18 -4.33 -16.48
C ARG A 18 -1.00 -4.95 -15.72
N LYS A 19 -0.79 -6.02 -14.95
CA LYS A 19 -1.85 -6.72 -14.21
C LYS A 19 -2.57 -5.84 -13.18
N HIS A 20 -1.91 -4.80 -12.69
CA HIS A 20 -2.46 -3.85 -11.70
C HIS A 20 -3.04 -2.58 -12.34
N VAL A 21 -3.01 -2.46 -13.67
CA VAL A 21 -3.66 -1.35 -14.37
C VAL A 21 -5.15 -1.67 -14.49
N GLY A 22 -5.99 -0.87 -13.82
CA GLY A 22 -7.43 -0.93 -13.97
C GLY A 22 -7.92 -0.19 -15.21
N SER A 23 -9.15 -0.49 -15.60
CA SER A 23 -9.86 0.16 -16.71
C SER A 23 -10.96 1.10 -16.22
N THR A 24 -11.18 1.18 -14.91
CA THR A 24 -12.23 1.97 -14.26
C THR A 24 -11.63 3.19 -13.57
N ASP A 25 -12.48 4.12 -13.13
CA ASP A 25 -12.09 5.32 -12.38
C ASP A 25 -11.84 5.03 -10.89
N ARG A 26 -12.05 3.78 -10.45
CA ARG A 26 -11.96 3.35 -9.05
C ARG A 26 -10.99 2.19 -8.88
N PRO A 27 -10.43 1.99 -7.67
CA PRO A 27 -9.65 0.81 -7.38
C PRO A 27 -10.57 -0.41 -7.29
N GLU A 28 -10.07 -1.56 -7.78
CA GLU A 28 -10.84 -2.79 -7.83
C GLU A 28 -10.02 -3.99 -7.36
N ILE A 29 -10.67 -4.96 -6.73
CA ILE A 29 -10.13 -6.28 -6.47
C ILE A 29 -10.80 -7.26 -7.44
N VAL A 30 -10.07 -7.75 -8.44
CA VAL A 30 -10.62 -8.63 -9.49
C VAL A 30 -10.01 -10.01 -9.46
N ARG A 31 -10.80 -11.02 -9.81
CA ARG A 31 -10.30 -12.38 -10.00
C ARG A 31 -9.79 -12.55 -11.44
N SER A 32 -8.52 -12.93 -11.58
CA SER A 32 -7.87 -13.22 -12.86
C SER A 32 -7.38 -14.67 -12.85
N GLY A 33 -8.20 -15.58 -13.37
CA GLY A 33 -7.96 -17.01 -13.27
C GLY A 33 -8.00 -17.49 -11.80
N ARG A 34 -6.87 -18.02 -11.31
CA ARG A 34 -6.72 -18.47 -9.93
C ARG A 34 -6.26 -17.36 -8.97
N GLU A 35 -5.80 -16.22 -9.50
CA GLU A 35 -5.28 -15.12 -8.70
C GLU A 35 -6.37 -14.07 -8.42
N VAL A 36 -6.25 -13.39 -7.28
CA VAL A 36 -6.99 -12.17 -6.97
C VAL A 36 -6.01 -11.02 -7.07
N VAL A 37 -6.35 -10.01 -7.87
CA VAL A 37 -5.44 -8.94 -8.27
C VAL A 37 -6.10 -7.59 -7.95
N GLY A 38 -5.39 -6.75 -7.20
CA GLY A 38 -5.76 -5.36 -7.04
C GLY A 38 -5.41 -4.54 -8.26
N LYS A 39 -6.34 -3.73 -8.75
CA LYS A 39 -6.19 -2.86 -9.91
C LYS A 39 -6.38 -1.40 -9.53
N CYS A 40 -5.38 -0.58 -9.82
CA CYS A 40 -5.44 0.86 -9.65
C CYS A 40 -6.45 1.49 -10.61
N PRO A 41 -7.01 2.67 -10.30
CA PRO A 41 -7.76 3.46 -11.26
C PRO A 41 -6.99 3.68 -12.58
N ALA A 42 -7.69 3.65 -13.71
CA ALA A 42 -7.12 3.85 -15.05
C ALA A 42 -6.34 5.17 -15.14
N ASN A 43 -6.90 6.23 -14.55
CA ASN A 43 -6.35 7.58 -14.57
C ASN A 43 -5.72 7.96 -13.23
N PHE A 44 -5.01 7.04 -12.57
CA PHE A 44 -4.39 7.35 -11.28
C PHE A 44 -3.24 8.38 -11.44
N PRO A 45 -3.29 9.58 -10.85
CA PRO A 45 -2.28 10.62 -11.07
C PRO A 45 -0.90 10.27 -10.51
N ALA A 46 0.18 10.73 -11.16
CA ALA A 46 1.55 10.38 -10.77
C ALA A 46 1.99 10.98 -9.44
N ASP A 47 1.63 12.23 -9.22
CA ASP A 47 1.78 12.97 -7.97
C ASP A 47 1.05 12.28 -6.82
N ARG A 48 -0.19 11.81 -7.03
CA ARG A 48 -0.95 11.07 -6.02
C ARG A 48 -0.26 9.76 -5.65
N ARG A 49 0.23 9.00 -6.64
CA ARG A 49 0.98 7.75 -6.39
C ARG A 49 2.24 7.98 -5.56
N GLN A 50 2.98 9.04 -5.88
CA GLN A 50 4.18 9.41 -5.12
C GLN A 50 3.83 9.90 -3.70
N ALA A 51 2.78 10.72 -3.54
CA ALA A 51 2.32 11.20 -2.24
C ALA A 51 1.87 10.03 -1.33
N LEU A 52 1.18 9.04 -1.90
CA LEU A 52 0.85 7.81 -1.18
C LEU A 52 2.09 7.06 -0.72
N LEU A 53 3.12 6.95 -1.57
CA LEU A 53 4.37 6.28 -1.23
C LEU A 53 5.14 7.00 -0.12
N ASP A 54 5.16 8.33 -0.16
CA ASP A 54 5.85 9.18 0.81
C ASP A 54 5.23 9.05 2.22
N LYS A 55 3.90 8.88 2.32
CA LYS A 55 3.19 8.68 3.59
C LYS A 55 3.07 7.21 4.03
N ALA A 56 3.54 6.26 3.22
CA ALA A 56 3.31 4.85 3.46
C ALA A 56 4.08 4.31 4.68
N ILE A 57 3.37 3.52 5.48
CA ILE A 57 3.86 2.85 6.69
C ILE A 57 4.69 1.63 6.26
N PRO A 58 5.92 1.48 6.74
CA PRO A 58 6.70 0.26 6.51
C PRO A 58 6.08 -0.92 7.24
N HIS A 59 5.93 -2.03 6.52
CA HIS A 59 5.57 -3.30 7.13
C HIS A 59 6.80 -3.94 7.73
N ILE A 60 6.76 -4.14 9.03
CA ILE A 60 7.85 -4.70 9.81
C ILE A 60 7.30 -5.98 10.43
N THR A 61 8.00 -7.10 10.21
CA THR A 61 7.50 -8.42 10.63
C THR A 61 8.26 -9.01 11.80
N ARG A 62 9.57 -8.75 11.99
CA ARG A 62 10.37 -9.29 13.11
C ARG A 62 11.61 -8.45 13.43
N PRO A 63 11.90 -8.21 14.73
CA PRO A 63 13.25 -7.90 15.21
C PRO A 63 14.15 -9.16 15.25
N PRO A 64 15.48 -9.04 15.16
CA PRO A 64 16.23 -7.82 14.88
C PRO A 64 16.12 -7.43 13.39
N TYR A 65 16.10 -6.13 13.16
CA TYR A 65 15.96 -5.51 11.83
C TYR A 65 17.22 -5.79 11.00
N SER A 66 17.20 -6.85 10.20
CA SER A 66 18.34 -7.20 9.34
C SER A 66 18.31 -6.50 7.97
N GLU A 67 17.20 -5.85 7.63
CA GLU A 67 17.00 -5.26 6.30
C GLU A 67 17.20 -3.75 6.34
N ALA A 68 18.07 -3.25 5.45
CA ALA A 68 18.35 -1.81 5.31
C ALA A 68 17.16 -1.00 4.77
N PHE A 69 16.11 -1.67 4.28
CA PHE A 69 14.93 -1.06 3.70
C PHE A 69 13.70 -1.97 3.89
N PRO A 70 12.48 -1.40 3.94
CA PRO A 70 11.27 -2.20 4.05
C PRO A 70 10.94 -2.89 2.71
N LYS A 71 10.68 -4.20 2.74
CA LYS A 71 10.20 -4.95 1.56
C LYS A 71 8.78 -4.57 1.14
N ARG A 72 7.94 -4.22 2.11
CA ARG A 72 6.53 -3.87 1.91
C ARG A 72 6.19 -2.59 2.63
N LEU A 73 5.36 -1.80 1.99
CA LEU A 73 4.77 -0.59 2.53
C LEU A 73 3.25 -0.71 2.43
N TYR A 74 2.52 -0.02 3.31
CA TYR A 74 1.08 0.05 3.29
C TYR A 74 0.62 1.49 3.51
N VAL A 75 -0.48 1.85 2.85
CA VAL A 75 -1.05 3.19 2.94
C VAL A 75 -2.53 3.14 2.65
N VAL A 76 -3.28 4.08 3.21
CA VAL A 76 -4.68 4.34 2.88
C VAL A 76 -4.77 5.57 1.97
N ASP A 77 -5.54 5.48 0.90
CA ASP A 77 -5.84 6.61 0.03
C ASP A 77 -7.15 7.31 0.48
N ARG A 78 -7.43 8.51 -0.06
CA ARG A 78 -8.57 9.34 0.33
C ARG A 78 -9.94 8.70 0.05
N ASP A 79 -10.00 7.70 -0.82
CA ASP A 79 -11.20 6.90 -1.08
C ASP A 79 -11.36 5.71 -0.12
N GLY A 80 -10.52 5.62 0.92
CA GLY A 80 -10.52 4.53 1.90
C GLY A 80 -9.75 3.29 1.47
N THR A 81 -9.28 3.23 0.22
CA THR A 81 -8.61 2.05 -0.31
C THR A 81 -7.27 1.82 0.36
N ILE A 82 -7.02 0.59 0.78
CA ILE A 82 -5.71 0.17 1.25
C ILE A 82 -4.85 -0.22 0.05
N TYR A 83 -3.69 0.40 -0.08
CA TYR A 83 -2.66 0.04 -1.04
C TYR A 83 -1.50 -0.64 -0.32
N THR A 84 -0.87 -1.60 -1.00
CA THR A 84 0.46 -2.10 -0.65
C THR A 84 1.45 -1.70 -1.73
N ALA A 85 2.70 -1.45 -1.34
CA ALA A 85 3.79 -1.29 -2.29
C ALA A 85 4.95 -2.23 -1.97
N GLN A 86 5.51 -2.88 -2.99
CA GLN A 86 6.66 -3.77 -2.87
C GLN A 86 7.89 -3.13 -3.50
N THR A 87 9.05 -3.32 -2.88
CA THR A 87 10.32 -2.84 -3.47
C THR A 87 10.57 -3.50 -4.82
N THR A 88 10.92 -2.72 -5.84
CA THR A 88 11.34 -3.21 -7.16
C THR A 88 12.85 -3.10 -7.36
N ASN A 89 13.43 -1.98 -6.93
CA ASN A 89 14.86 -1.83 -6.68
C ASN A 89 15.08 -1.66 -5.17
N PRO A 90 15.81 -2.57 -4.50
CA PRO A 90 16.10 -2.56 -3.07
C PRO A 90 16.27 -1.16 -2.44
N GLY A 91 15.26 -0.72 -1.69
CA GLY A 91 15.26 0.55 -0.94
C GLY A 91 15.17 1.84 -1.77
N ASP A 92 15.06 1.73 -3.09
CA ASP A 92 15.09 2.85 -4.02
C ASP A 92 13.72 3.08 -4.68
N SER A 93 13.11 2.02 -5.20
CA SER A 93 11.82 2.11 -5.90
C SER A 93 10.80 1.10 -5.42
N TYR A 94 9.53 1.48 -5.49
CA TYR A 94 8.40 0.72 -4.98
C TYR A 94 7.22 0.72 -5.93
N HIS A 95 6.66 -0.46 -6.20
CA HIS A 95 5.48 -0.62 -7.03
C HIS A 95 4.23 -0.87 -6.17
N GLY A 96 3.26 0.03 -6.27
CA GLY A 96 2.04 0.02 -5.45
C GLY A 96 0.78 -0.42 -6.19
N TYR A 97 -0.10 -1.15 -5.51
CA TYR A 97 -1.38 -1.63 -6.01
C TYR A 97 -2.40 -1.85 -4.86
N PRO A 98 -3.72 -1.84 -5.12
CA PRO A 98 -4.73 -2.09 -4.09
C PRO A 98 -4.53 -3.44 -3.41
N TYR A 99 -4.62 -3.46 -2.09
CA TYR A 99 -4.34 -4.62 -1.29
C TYR A 99 -5.63 -5.36 -0.91
N HIS A 100 -5.54 -6.69 -0.99
CA HIS A 100 -6.50 -7.62 -0.41
C HIS A 100 -5.73 -8.71 0.35
N GLY A 101 -6.39 -9.32 1.33
CA GLY A 101 -5.84 -10.46 2.07
C GLY A 101 -5.66 -10.20 3.56
N PRO A 102 -4.84 -11.04 4.25
CA PRO A 102 -4.75 -11.01 5.69
C PRO A 102 -3.97 -9.80 6.19
N MET A 103 -4.50 -9.13 7.22
CA MET A 103 -3.83 -8.03 7.90
C MET A 103 -3.93 -8.17 9.42
N GLY A 104 -2.84 -7.89 10.12
CA GLY A 104 -2.79 -7.91 11.57
C GLY A 104 -3.36 -6.64 12.19
N LYS A 105 -3.76 -6.75 13.46
CA LYS A 105 -4.53 -5.71 14.17
C LYS A 105 -3.77 -4.40 14.32
N ARG A 106 -2.44 -4.47 14.45
CA ARG A 106 -1.56 -3.32 14.67
C ARG A 106 -1.44 -2.49 13.40
N LEU A 107 -1.18 -3.12 12.24
CA LEU A 107 -1.15 -2.41 10.97
C LEU A 107 -2.52 -1.80 10.63
N VAL A 108 -3.61 -2.53 10.88
CA VAL A 108 -4.97 -1.98 10.71
C VAL A 108 -5.17 -0.73 11.56
N ALA A 109 -4.76 -0.74 12.83
CA ALA A 109 -4.89 0.43 13.71
C ALA A 109 -4.07 1.63 13.20
N ALA A 110 -2.85 1.40 12.69
CA ALA A 110 -2.02 2.47 12.14
C ALA A 110 -2.59 3.05 10.84
N LEU A 111 -3.13 2.20 9.95
CA LEU A 111 -3.83 2.65 8.75
C LEU A 111 -5.12 3.40 9.07
N ARG A 112 -5.87 2.98 10.09
CA ARG A 112 -7.04 3.70 10.57
C ARG A 112 -6.68 5.09 11.09
N ALA A 113 -5.55 5.24 11.76
CA ALA A 113 -5.06 6.56 12.19
C ALA A 113 -4.76 7.47 10.99
N LEU A 114 -4.16 6.95 9.91
CA LEU A 114 -3.99 7.71 8.67
C LEU A 114 -5.35 8.05 8.02
N ALA A 115 -6.30 7.11 8.02
CA ALA A 115 -7.63 7.34 7.45
C ALA A 115 -8.40 8.44 8.20
N ARG A 116 -8.22 8.55 9.52
CA ARG A 116 -8.78 9.64 10.32
C ARG A 116 -8.15 10.99 9.98
N GLN A 117 -6.84 11.02 9.77
CA GLN A 117 -6.14 12.25 9.38
C GLN A 117 -6.59 12.74 8.00
N ASP A 118 -6.88 11.81 7.08
CA ASP A 118 -7.37 12.10 5.73
C ASP A 118 -8.92 12.16 5.64
N GLU A 119 -9.62 12.13 6.79
CA GLU A 119 -11.09 12.20 6.90
C GLU A 119 -11.85 11.13 6.06
N CYS A 120 -11.24 9.95 5.87
CA CYS A 120 -11.78 8.85 5.07
C CYS A 120 -12.06 7.56 5.86
N GLU A 121 -12.19 7.63 7.20
CA GLU A 121 -12.34 6.45 8.08
C GLU A 121 -13.53 5.54 7.69
N THR A 122 -14.68 6.11 7.33
CA THR A 122 -15.85 5.32 6.91
C THR A 122 -15.59 4.51 5.65
N ALA A 123 -14.93 5.10 4.65
CA ALA A 123 -14.59 4.40 3.42
C ALA A 123 -13.50 3.33 3.64
N PHE A 124 -12.55 3.63 4.54
CA PHE A 124 -11.54 2.67 4.97
C PHE A 124 -12.15 1.45 5.67
N ASP A 125 -13.13 1.66 6.56
CA ASP A 125 -13.83 0.57 7.23
C ASP A 125 -14.62 -0.30 6.24
N ALA A 126 -15.26 0.32 5.25
CA ALA A 126 -15.92 -0.42 4.17
C ALA A 126 -14.94 -1.26 3.33
N TRP A 127 -13.74 -0.74 3.06
CA TRP A 127 -12.67 -1.49 2.38
C TRP A 127 -12.18 -2.66 3.23
N LEU A 128 -11.96 -2.44 4.54
CA LEU A 128 -11.56 -3.49 5.47
C LEU A 128 -12.56 -4.66 5.46
N ASP A 129 -13.85 -4.37 5.52
CA ASP A 129 -14.89 -5.40 5.57
C ASP A 129 -15.00 -6.18 4.25
N SER A 130 -14.77 -5.51 3.12
CA SER A 130 -14.94 -6.10 1.80
C SER A 130 -13.73 -6.90 1.32
N HIS A 131 -12.51 -6.51 1.75
CA HIS A 131 -11.28 -6.96 1.09
C HIS A 131 -10.18 -7.47 2.02
N ILE A 132 -10.34 -7.32 3.35
CA ILE A 132 -9.28 -7.65 4.31
C ILE A 132 -9.74 -8.76 5.25
N THR A 133 -8.94 -9.82 5.32
CA THR A 133 -9.12 -10.86 6.32
C THR A 133 -8.45 -10.42 7.62
N ARG A 134 -9.25 -10.02 8.61
CA ARG A 134 -8.73 -9.58 9.92
C ARG A 134 -8.12 -10.76 10.68
N GLY A 135 -7.06 -10.51 11.45
CA GLY A 135 -6.38 -11.55 12.24
C GLY A 135 -5.27 -12.27 11.48
N GLY A 136 -4.67 -11.59 10.50
CA GLY A 136 -3.41 -12.01 9.90
C GLY A 136 -2.27 -12.11 10.91
N PRO A 137 -1.08 -12.58 10.48
CA PRO A 137 0.09 -12.67 11.35
C PRO A 137 0.36 -11.32 12.05
N PRO A 138 0.93 -11.34 13.26
CA PRO A 138 1.30 -10.11 13.95
C PRO A 138 2.23 -9.28 13.05
N ASP A 139 1.81 -8.06 12.77
CA ASP A 139 2.48 -7.06 11.95
C ASP A 139 2.73 -5.76 12.76
N LEU A 140 3.68 -4.94 12.27
CA LEU A 140 4.35 -3.79 12.92
C LEU A 140 5.45 -4.18 13.92
#